data_AF-A0A514WVE5-F1
#
_entry.id   AF-A0A514WVE5-F1
#
_cell.length_a   1.000
_cell.length_b   1.000
_cell.length_c   1.000
_cell.angle_alpha   90.00
_cell.angle_beta   90.00
_cell.angle_gamma   90.00
#
_symmetry.space_group_name_H-M   'P 1'
#
loop_
_entity.id
_entity.type
_entity.pdbx_description
1 polymer ?
#
loop_
_entity_poly.entity_id
_entity_poly.type
_entity_poly.pdbx_seq_one_letter_code
_entity_poly.pdbx_strand_id
1 'polypeptide(L)'
;MNAQDSAPPLITPAEPTPASNVPVGRTSAATGPAIHPDLAGKKSKSLNVMFNYNGHSWDAYEVLGVPAGASIKTVTDAYQVALRRCDKESVEFLETAYKAILNKGS
;
A
#
# COMPACT_ATOMS: atom_id res chain seq x y z
N MET A 1 -40.07 46.97 11.75
CA MET A 1 -39.96 45.50 11.76
C MET A 1 -38.63 45.14 11.11
N ASN A 2 -37.69 44.59 11.87
CA ASN A 2 -36.35 44.21 11.38
C ASN A 2 -36.38 42.71 11.02
N ALA A 3 -36.13 42.36 9.76
CA ALA A 3 -35.88 40.99 9.33
C ALA A 3 -34.38 40.85 9.07
N GLN A 4 -33.69 40.10 9.92
CA GLN A 4 -32.34 39.61 9.66
C GLN A 4 -32.47 38.32 8.84
N ASP A 5 -32.17 38.40 7.56
CA ASP A 5 -31.98 37.24 6.67
C ASP A 5 -30.56 36.72 6.89
N SER A 6 -30.42 35.64 7.67
CA SER A 6 -29.15 34.94 7.85
C SER A 6 -29.05 33.80 6.83
N ALA A 7 -28.30 34.04 5.76
CA ALA A 7 -27.81 32.97 4.89
C ALA A 7 -26.67 32.18 5.59
N PRO A 8 -26.62 30.84 5.50
CA PRO A 8 -25.53 30.05 6.05
C PRO A 8 -24.23 30.23 5.24
N PRO A 9 -23.05 30.21 5.88
CA PRO A 9 -21.79 30.39 5.18
C PRO A 9 -21.47 29.17 4.29
N LEU A 10 -21.15 29.47 3.03
CA LEU A 10 -20.67 28.56 2.01
C LEU A 10 -19.31 27.96 2.46
N ILE A 11 -19.25 26.65 2.69
CA ILE A 11 -17.98 25.95 2.91
C ILE A 11 -17.34 25.74 1.54
N THR A 12 -16.37 26.58 1.19
CA THR A 12 -15.42 26.33 0.10
C THR A 12 -14.36 25.33 0.59
N PRO A 13 -14.18 24.16 -0.04
CA PRO A 13 -13.00 23.35 0.19
C PRO A 13 -11.78 24.12 -0.32
N ALA A 14 -10.96 24.58 0.63
CA ALA A 14 -9.71 25.25 0.35
C ALA A 14 -8.77 24.33 -0.44
N GLU A 15 -8.24 24.87 -1.53
CA GLU A 15 -7.16 24.32 -2.34
C GLU A 15 -5.90 24.11 -1.47
N PRO A 16 -5.34 22.89 -1.36
CA PRO A 16 -4.08 22.69 -0.67
C PRO A 16 -2.92 23.09 -1.59
N THR A 17 -2.44 24.33 -1.44
CA THR A 17 -1.14 24.79 -1.97
C THR A 17 -0.02 24.60 -0.92
N PRO A 18 1.27 24.58 -1.35
CA PRO A 18 2.21 23.51 -1.07
C PRO A 18 2.92 23.62 0.28
N ALA A 19 3.11 22.48 0.94
CA ALA A 19 3.93 22.39 2.14
C ALA A 19 5.38 22.74 1.83
N SER A 20 5.80 23.89 2.36
CA SER A 20 7.17 24.37 2.41
C SER A 20 8.02 23.41 3.25
N ASN A 21 8.84 22.59 2.60
CA ASN A 21 9.83 21.75 3.28
C ASN A 21 11.02 22.62 3.72
N VAL A 22 10.96 23.15 4.93
CA VAL A 22 12.12 23.70 5.63
C VAL A 22 12.78 22.56 6.42
N PRO A 23 14.00 22.10 6.09
CA PRO A 23 14.72 21.18 6.96
C PRO A 23 15.31 21.97 8.13
N VAL A 24 14.60 21.99 9.26
CA VAL A 24 15.18 22.38 10.55
C VAL A 24 16.18 21.30 10.96
N GLY A 25 17.46 21.66 10.88
CA GLY A 25 18.55 20.84 11.39
C GLY A 25 18.38 20.60 12.88
N ARG A 26 18.31 19.33 13.29
CA ARG A 26 18.60 18.91 14.67
C ARG A 26 19.91 18.14 14.65
N THR A 27 20.96 18.83 15.07
CA THR A 27 22.16 18.19 15.60
C THR A 27 21.84 17.64 16.98
N SER A 28 22.07 16.33 17.20
CA SER A 28 22.47 15.77 18.50
C SER A 28 22.82 14.28 18.37
N ALA A 29 24.12 14.02 18.51
CA ALA A 29 24.80 12.86 19.07
C ALA A 29 24.08 11.49 19.15
N ALA A 30 24.65 10.54 18.38
CA ALA A 30 24.99 9.18 18.77
C ALA A 30 23.99 8.37 19.63
N THR A 31 23.16 7.58 18.94
CA THR A 31 23.12 6.12 19.03
C THR A 31 22.36 5.64 17.79
N GLY A 32 23.08 5.43 16.69
CA GLY A 32 22.49 4.73 15.54
C GLY A 32 22.08 3.31 15.99
N PRO A 33 21.00 2.74 15.44
CA PRO A 33 20.67 1.35 15.72
C PRO A 33 21.89 0.49 15.40
N ALA A 34 22.32 -0.34 16.35
CA ALA A 34 23.40 -1.29 16.14
C ALA A 34 22.98 -2.24 15.00
N ILE A 35 23.39 -1.91 13.77
CA ILE A 35 23.21 -2.79 12.63
C ILE A 35 24.12 -3.99 12.89
N HIS A 36 23.51 -5.15 13.16
CA HIS A 36 24.24 -6.38 13.40
C HIS A 36 25.21 -6.62 12.22
N PRO A 37 26.50 -6.92 12.46
CA PRO A 37 27.51 -7.02 11.39
C PRO A 37 27.17 -8.07 10.32
N ASP A 38 26.32 -9.05 10.63
CA ASP A 38 25.79 -10.03 9.66
C ASP A 38 24.83 -9.41 8.60
N LEU A 39 24.19 -8.28 8.92
CA LEU A 39 23.31 -7.57 7.98
C LEU A 39 24.03 -6.49 7.17
N ALA A 40 25.29 -6.17 7.50
CA ALA A 40 26.10 -5.19 6.77
C ALA A 40 26.46 -5.73 5.37
N GLY A 41 25.62 -5.41 4.38
CA GLY A 41 25.84 -5.77 2.97
C GLY A 41 24.73 -6.62 2.34
N LYS A 42 23.75 -7.10 3.13
CA LYS A 42 22.56 -7.74 2.58
C LYS A 42 21.61 -6.67 2.07
N LYS A 43 21.54 -6.48 0.75
CA LYS A 43 20.49 -5.67 0.12
C LYS A 43 19.14 -6.25 0.55
N SER A 44 18.31 -5.43 1.19
CA SER A 44 16.91 -5.76 1.47
C SER A 44 16.23 -6.12 0.15
N LYS A 45 15.88 -7.39 -0.02
CA LYS A 45 15.18 -7.85 -1.22
C LYS A 45 13.73 -7.41 -1.10
N SER A 46 13.28 -6.59 -2.03
CA SER A 46 11.85 -6.30 -2.20
C SER A 46 11.14 -7.62 -2.50
N LEU A 47 10.33 -8.10 -1.55
CA LEU A 47 9.57 -9.34 -1.67
C LEU A 47 8.25 -9.15 -2.44
N ASN A 48 7.91 -7.90 -2.75
CA ASN A 48 6.74 -7.51 -3.51
C ASN A 48 6.72 -8.18 -4.88
N VAL A 49 5.51 -8.55 -5.29
CA VAL A 49 5.24 -9.16 -6.58
C VAL A 49 4.32 -8.22 -7.32
N MET A 50 4.83 -7.61 -8.39
CA MET A 50 4.04 -6.74 -9.26
C MET A 50 3.49 -7.57 -10.43
N PHE A 51 2.22 -7.35 -10.77
CA PHE A 51 1.61 -7.93 -11.96
C PHE A 51 0.82 -6.87 -12.72
N ASN A 52 0.64 -7.09 -14.02
CA ASN A 52 -0.14 -6.19 -14.86
C ASN A 52 -1.51 -6.80 -15.14
N TYR A 53 -2.57 -5.99 -14.97
CA TYR A 53 -3.93 -6.36 -15.30
C TYR A 53 -4.66 -5.15 -15.88
N ASN A 54 -5.31 -5.33 -17.03
CA ASN A 54 -6.03 -4.28 -17.75
C ASN A 54 -5.19 -3.00 -18.01
N GLY A 55 -3.89 -3.16 -18.30
CA GLY A 55 -2.96 -2.05 -18.55
C GLY A 55 -2.41 -1.36 -17.29
N HIS A 56 -2.79 -1.81 -16.09
CA HIS A 56 -2.33 -1.25 -14.82
C HIS A 56 -1.42 -2.23 -14.07
N SER A 57 -0.40 -1.72 -13.37
CA SER A 57 0.47 -2.50 -12.49
C SER A 57 -0.03 -2.48 -11.05
N TRP A 58 -0.12 -3.67 -10.45
CA TRP A 58 -0.65 -3.87 -9.10
C TRP A 58 0.30 -4.74 -8.27
N ASP A 59 0.32 -4.54 -6.95
CA ASP A 59 1.01 -5.44 -6.01
C ASP A 59 0.10 -6.61 -5.64
N ALA A 60 0.55 -7.83 -5.89
CA ALA A 60 -0.23 -9.04 -5.66
C ALA A 60 -0.53 -9.32 -4.19
N TYR A 61 0.39 -8.97 -3.28
CA TYR A 61 0.17 -9.16 -1.85
C TYR A 61 -0.84 -8.13 -1.32
N GLU A 62 -0.78 -6.88 -1.80
CA GLU A 62 -1.78 -5.86 -1.45
C GLU A 62 -3.17 -6.22 -1.97
N VAL A 63 -3.28 -6.71 -3.20
CA VAL A 63 -4.55 -7.16 -3.79
C VAL A 63 -5.21 -8.27 -2.96
N LEU A 64 -4.41 -9.20 -2.44
CA LEU A 64 -4.89 -10.28 -1.57
C LEU A 64 -5.00 -9.87 -0.09
N GLY A 65 -4.61 -8.65 0.27
CA GLY A 65 -4.66 -8.14 1.65
C GLY A 65 -3.70 -8.82 2.62
N VAL A 66 -2.57 -9.34 2.12
CA VAL A 66 -1.55 -10.04 2.91
C VAL A 66 -0.23 -9.27 2.92
N PRO A 67 0.63 -9.45 3.94
CA PRO A 67 1.93 -8.81 3.96
C PRO A 67 2.85 -9.36 2.85
N ALA A 68 3.72 -8.49 2.30
CA ALA A 68 4.69 -8.89 1.30
C ALA A 68 5.61 -10.01 1.82
N GLY A 69 5.76 -11.07 1.02
CA GLY A 69 6.52 -12.25 1.41
C GLY A 69 5.79 -13.21 2.35
N ALA A 70 4.46 -13.06 2.52
CA ALA A 70 3.64 -14.05 3.21
C ALA A 70 3.82 -15.46 2.64
N SER A 71 3.66 -16.47 3.50
CA SER A 71 3.74 -17.86 3.09
C SER A 71 2.65 -18.21 2.07
N ILE A 72 2.92 -19.17 1.17
CA ILE A 72 1.92 -19.61 0.19
C ILE A 72 0.63 -20.08 0.87
N LYS A 73 0.71 -20.72 2.04
CA LYS A 73 -0.48 -21.11 2.82
C LYS A 73 -1.38 -19.92 3.16
N THR A 74 -0.77 -18.82 3.64
CA THR A 74 -1.49 -17.57 3.96
C THR A 74 -2.08 -16.93 2.72
N VAL A 75 -1.32 -16.91 1.62
CA VAL A 75 -1.76 -16.37 0.33
C VAL A 75 -2.96 -17.16 -0.21
N THR A 76 -2.93 -18.50 -0.14
CA THR A 76 -4.03 -19.38 -0.57
C THR A 76 -5.28 -19.18 0.28
N ASP A 77 -5.15 -19.07 1.60
CA ASP A 77 -6.29 -18.83 2.49
C ASP A 77 -6.95 -17.46 2.20
N ALA A 78 -6.13 -16.42 2.07
CA ALA A 78 -6.60 -15.09 1.69
C ALA A 78 -7.29 -15.09 0.32
N TYR A 79 -6.74 -15.79 -0.67
CA TYR A 79 -7.36 -15.96 -1.99
C TYR A 79 -8.72 -16.66 -1.90
N GLN A 80 -8.86 -17.74 -1.13
CA GLN A 80 -10.15 -18.41 -0.93
C GLN A 80 -11.18 -17.54 -0.21
N VAL A 81 -10.74 -16.73 0.76
CA VAL A 81 -11.61 -15.75 1.43
C VAL A 81 -12.05 -14.66 0.45
N ALA A 82 -11.14 -14.15 -0.38
CA ALA A 82 -11.43 -13.14 -1.39
C ALA A 82 -12.43 -13.68 -2.42
N LEU A 83 -12.23 -14.89 -2.95
CA LEU A 83 -13.14 -15.56 -3.89
C LEU A 83 -14.57 -15.70 -3.37
N ARG A 84 -14.75 -15.88 -2.06
CA ARG A 84 -16.09 -15.96 -1.45
C ARG A 84 -16.77 -14.60 -1.29
N ARG A 85 -16.01 -13.51 -1.32
CA ARG A 85 -16.49 -12.14 -1.05
C ARG A 85 -16.63 -11.30 -2.31
N CYS A 86 -15.90 -11.63 -3.38
CA CYS A 86 -15.85 -10.83 -4.59
C CYS A 86 -16.87 -11.30 -5.64
N ASP A 87 -17.19 -10.38 -6.56
CA ASP A 87 -17.98 -10.68 -7.74
C ASP A 87 -17.19 -11.50 -8.77
N LYS A 88 -17.92 -12.16 -9.68
CA LYS A 88 -17.34 -13.02 -10.73
C LYS A 88 -16.32 -12.30 -11.61
N GLU A 89 -16.56 -11.02 -11.89
CA GLU A 89 -15.67 -10.17 -12.71
C GLU A 89 -14.31 -9.93 -12.03
N SER A 90 -14.25 -9.95 -10.69
CA SER A 90 -13.00 -9.74 -9.94
C SER A 90 -12.17 -11.03 -9.77
N VAL A 91 -12.75 -12.19 -10.13
CA VAL A 91 -12.09 -13.49 -9.94
C VAL A 91 -10.82 -13.59 -10.78
N GLU A 92 -10.87 -13.18 -12.05
CA GLU A 92 -9.69 -13.21 -12.93
C GLU A 92 -8.57 -12.32 -12.41
N PHE A 93 -8.91 -11.16 -11.86
CA PHE A 93 -7.96 -10.25 -11.26
C PHE A 93 -7.26 -10.88 -10.04
N LEU A 94 -8.05 -11.45 -9.11
CA LEU A 94 -7.53 -12.14 -7.93
C LEU A 94 -6.70 -13.38 -8.31
N GLU A 95 -7.14 -14.13 -9.32
CA GLU A 95 -6.42 -15.30 -9.81
C GLU A 95 -5.08 -14.88 -10.44
N THR A 96 -5.04 -13.76 -11.17
CA THR A 96 -3.81 -13.22 -11.74
C THR A 96 -2.83 -12.82 -10.64
N ALA A 97 -3.30 -12.15 -9.59
CA ALA A 97 -2.47 -11.83 -8.42
C ALA A 97 -1.91 -13.10 -7.75
N TYR A 98 -2.76 -14.10 -7.51
CA TYR A 98 -2.36 -15.38 -6.92
C TYR A 98 -1.30 -16.10 -7.76
N LYS A 99 -1.52 -16.19 -9.08
CA LYS A 99 -0.57 -16.80 -10.04
C LYS A 99 0.77 -16.06 -10.06
N ALA A 100 0.76 -14.74 -10.01
CA ALA A 100 2.00 -13.95 -9.98
C ALA A 100 2.86 -14.30 -8.76
N ILE A 101 2.25 -14.51 -7.59
CA ILE A 101 2.95 -14.90 -6.36
C ILE A 101 3.55 -16.31 -6.48
N LEU A 102 2.80 -17.26 -7.05
CA LEU A 102 3.28 -18.63 -7.27
C LEU A 102 4.47 -18.69 -8.23
N ASN A 103 4.47 -17.84 -9.27
CA ASN A 103 5.51 -17.82 -10.29
C ASN A 103 6.80 -17.07 -9.88
N LYS A 104 6.83 -16.41 -8.71
CA LYS A 104 8.02 -15.69 -8.20
C LYS A 104 9.27 -16.59 -7.99
N GLY A 105 9.13 -17.92 -8.09
CA GLY A 105 10.21 -18.89 -7.87
C GLY A 105 10.69 -19.66 -9.10
N SER A 106 10.20 -19.35 -10.31
CA SER A 106 10.63 -19.98 -11.57
C SER A 106 11.76 -19.23 -12.25
#